data_AF-A0A154MCI7-F1
#
_entry.id   AF-A0A154MCI7-F1
#
_cell.length_a   1.000
_cell.length_b   1.000
_cell.length_c   1.000
_cell.angle_alpha   90.00
_cell.angle_beta   90.00
_cell.angle_gamma   90.00
#
_symmetry.space_group_name_H-M   'P 1'
#
loop_
_entity.id
_entity.type
_entity.pdbx_description
1 polymer ?
#
loop_
_entity_poly.entity_id
_entity_poly.type
_entity_poly.pdbx_seq_one_letter_code
_entity_poly.pdbx_strand_id
1 'polypeptide(L)'
;MNDIAEPYMVHDPREMAGQLINGNWIVARWEHLGEDEDLDHWTAVLRENCEELGVDPYVINIPRKSLTIVFNGALPAPTFEQLENSIAAIEYHRFLEREIGPRRLN
;
A
#
# COMPACT_ATOMS: atom_id res chain seq x y z
N MET A 1 17.06 10.74 7.64
CA MET A 1 16.07 11.58 6.95
C MET A 1 14.83 10.73 6.83
N ASN A 2 13.84 10.98 7.70
CA ASN A 2 12.59 10.22 7.81
C ASN A 2 11.50 10.89 6.95
N ASP A 3 11.81 11.24 5.70
CA ASP A 3 10.78 11.78 4.80
C ASP A 3 9.92 10.62 4.33
N ILE A 4 8.69 10.58 4.84
CA ILE A 4 7.65 9.74 4.29
C ILE A 4 7.27 10.38 2.96
N ALA A 5 7.52 9.66 1.86
CA ALA A 5 7.13 10.12 0.54
C ALA A 5 5.61 10.38 0.50
N GLU A 6 5.18 11.41 -0.24
CA GLU A 6 3.75 11.63 -0.47
C GLU A 6 3.11 10.34 -1.03
N PRO A 7 1.95 9.92 -0.49
CA PRO A 7 1.29 8.73 -0.99
C PRO A 7 0.91 8.94 -2.45
N TYR A 8 1.12 7.92 -3.28
CA TYR A 8 0.69 7.87 -4.67
C TYR A 8 -0.01 6.53 -4.93
N MET A 9 -0.90 6.48 -5.92
CA MET A 9 -1.58 5.24 -6.27
C MET A 9 -0.73 4.36 -7.16
N VAL A 10 -0.70 3.08 -6.81
CA VAL A 10 -0.21 1.99 -7.66
C VAL A 10 -1.40 1.05 -7.83
N HIS A 11 -1.74 0.72 -9.07
CA HIS A 11 -2.86 -0.19 -9.38
C HIS A 11 -2.39 -1.56 -9.85
N ASP A 12 -1.17 -1.65 -10.38
CA ASP A 12 -0.61 -2.88 -10.90
C ASP A 12 0.05 -3.70 -9.76
N PRO A 13 -0.38 -4.96 -9.53
CA PRO A 13 0.17 -5.82 -8.46
C PRO A 13 1.67 -6.09 -8.58
N ARG A 14 2.22 -6.07 -9.80
CA ARG A 14 3.66 -6.25 -10.01
C ARG A 14 4.45 -5.00 -9.67
N GLU A 15 3.93 -3.81 -10.01
CA GLU A 15 4.49 -2.54 -9.55
C GLU A 15 4.43 -2.43 -8.01
N MET A 16 3.32 -2.84 -7.40
CA MET A 16 3.17 -2.94 -5.94
C MET A 16 4.27 -3.80 -5.33
N ALA A 17 4.46 -5.03 -5.82
CA ALA A 17 5.52 -5.91 -5.36
C ALA A 17 6.91 -5.28 -5.56
N GLY A 18 7.13 -4.56 -6.67
CA GLY A 18 8.34 -3.77 -6.90
C GLY A 18 8.57 -2.66 -5.86
N GLN A 19 7.51 -2.01 -5.37
CA GLN A 19 7.63 -1.04 -4.28
C GLN A 19 8.07 -1.69 -2.96
N LEU A 20 7.55 -2.88 -2.67
CA LEU A 20 7.92 -3.65 -1.48
C LEU A 20 9.40 -4.08 -1.50
N ILE A 21 9.96 -4.40 -2.67
CA ILE A 21 11.40 -4.68 -2.84
C ILE A 21 12.23 -3.45 -2.44
N ASN A 22 11.78 -2.26 -2.81
CA ASN A 22 12.48 -1.01 -2.54
C ASN A 22 12.33 -0.52 -1.09
N GLY A 23 11.67 -1.29 -0.22
CA GLY A 23 11.42 -0.92 1.18
C GLY A 23 10.29 0.08 1.38
N ASN A 24 9.52 0.37 0.33
CA ASN A 24 8.28 1.12 0.48
C ASN A 24 7.18 0.19 1.01
N TRP A 25 6.19 0.76 1.67
CA TRP A 25 4.96 0.05 2.06
C TRP A 25 3.78 0.57 1.26
N ILE A 26 2.80 -0.30 1.10
CA ILE A 26 1.55 -0.03 0.42
C ILE A 26 0.49 0.25 1.47
N VAL A 27 -0.38 1.22 1.19
CA VAL A 27 -1.63 1.40 1.92
C VAL A 27 -2.76 1.36 0.90
N ALA A 28 -3.42 0.22 0.80
CA ALA A 28 -4.54 0.00 -0.10
C ALA A 28 -5.84 0.49 0.55
N ARG A 29 -6.66 1.19 -0.24
CA ARG A 29 -8.00 1.64 0.14
C ARG A 29 -9.04 0.70 -0.44
N TRP A 30 -9.95 0.19 0.37
CA TRP A 30 -10.90 -0.84 -0.10
C TRP A 30 -11.88 -0.29 -1.13
N GLU A 31 -12.19 1.00 -1.11
CA GLU A 31 -13.02 1.63 -2.15
C GLU A 31 -12.38 1.63 -3.55
N HIS A 32 -11.09 1.30 -3.66
CA HIS A 32 -10.34 1.28 -4.91
C HIS A 32 -10.02 -0.13 -5.42
N LEU A 33 -10.50 -1.18 -4.74
CA LEU A 33 -10.29 -2.56 -5.19
C LEU A 33 -11.02 -2.83 -6.51
N GLY A 34 -12.14 -2.15 -6.76
CA GLY A 34 -12.99 -2.35 -7.94
C GLY A 34 -14.34 -2.95 -7.54
N GLU A 35 -15.33 -2.89 -8.44
CA GLU A 35 -16.69 -3.39 -8.15
C GLU A 35 -16.76 -4.91 -8.05
N ASP A 36 -15.87 -5.62 -8.76
CA ASP A 36 -15.83 -7.09 -8.85
C ASP A 36 -14.72 -7.74 -8.01
N GLU A 37 -13.91 -6.94 -7.31
CA GLU A 37 -12.72 -7.41 -6.61
C GLU A 37 -12.88 -7.26 -5.10
N ASP A 38 -12.77 -8.38 -4.38
CA ASP A 38 -12.77 -8.38 -2.92
C ASP A 38 -11.35 -8.33 -2.36
N LEU A 39 -11.25 -7.99 -1.07
CA LEU A 39 -9.96 -7.85 -0.40
C LEU A 39 -9.14 -9.15 -0.39
N ASP A 40 -9.81 -10.30 -0.35
CA ASP A 40 -9.15 -11.59 -0.30
C ASP A 40 -8.52 -11.93 -1.66
N HIS A 41 -9.24 -11.66 -2.75
CA HIS A 41 -8.75 -11.80 -4.13
C HIS A 41 -7.57 -10.86 -4.39
N TRP A 42 -7.72 -9.57 -4.07
CA TRP A 42 -6.64 -8.60 -4.22
C TRP A 42 -5.38 -9.00 -3.44
N THR A 43 -5.56 -9.47 -2.20
CA THR A 43 -4.46 -9.93 -1.36
C THR A 43 -3.79 -11.18 -1.95
N ALA A 44 -4.57 -12.12 -2.50
CA ALA A 44 -4.04 -13.31 -3.15
C ALA A 44 -3.19 -12.94 -4.39
N VAL A 45 -3.71 -12.08 -5.27
CA VAL A 45 -3.00 -11.62 -6.47
C VAL A 45 -1.69 -10.88 -6.10
N LEU A 46 -1.72 -10.01 -5.08
CA LEU A 46 -0.52 -9.35 -4.60
C LEU A 46 0.51 -10.37 -4.05
N ARG A 47 0.06 -11.38 -3.32
CA ARG A 47 0.94 -12.44 -2.79
C ARG A 47 1.60 -13.26 -3.88
N GLU A 48 0.86 -13.63 -4.93
CA GLU A 48 1.42 -14.34 -6.09
C GLU A 48 2.52 -13.51 -6.77
N ASN A 49 2.28 -12.21 -7.00
CA ASN A 49 3.28 -11.32 -7.58
C ASN A 49 4.50 -11.11 -6.66
N CYS A 50 4.28 -11.09 -5.34
CA CYS A 50 5.37 -11.03 -4.37
C CYS A 50 6.22 -12.30 -4.40
N GLU A 51 5.59 -13.48 -4.50
CA GLU A 51 6.28 -14.77 -4.58
C GLU A 51 7.18 -14.83 -5.83
N GLU A 52 6.67 -14.41 -7.00
CA GLU A 52 7.45 -14.34 -8.24
C GLU A 52 8.70 -13.46 -8.11
N LEU A 53 8.65 -12.42 -7.26
CA LEU A 53 9.73 -11.48 -7.04
C LEU A 53 10.55 -11.76 -5.77
N GLY A 54 10.27 -12.84 -5.05
CA GLY A 54 10.96 -13.20 -3.81
C GLY A 54 10.74 -12.21 -2.66
N VAL A 55 9.60 -11.52 -2.64
CA VAL A 55 9.16 -10.62 -1.56
C VAL A 55 8.35 -11.43 -0.55
N ASP A 56 8.56 -11.17 0.75
CA ASP A 56 7.75 -11.74 1.84
C ASP A 56 6.72 -10.69 2.32
N PRO A 57 5.48 -10.66 1.79
CA PRO A 57 4.53 -9.61 2.13
C PRO A 57 3.87 -9.86 3.50
N TYR A 58 4.12 -8.94 4.42
CA TYR A 58 3.39 -8.82 5.68
C TYR A 58 2.16 -7.92 5.47
N VAL A 59 0.97 -8.43 5.76
CA VAL A 59 -0.32 -7.78 5.47
C VAL A 59 -1.06 -7.49 6.75
N ILE A 60 -1.49 -6.24 6.94
CA ILE A 60 -2.28 -5.77 8.08
C ILE A 60 -3.57 -5.16 7.56
N ASN A 61 -4.71 -5.78 7.91
CA ASN A 61 -6.02 -5.22 7.61
C ASN A 61 -6.48 -4.30 8.75
N ILE A 62 -7.03 -3.14 8.41
CA ILE A 62 -7.60 -2.16 9.35
C ILE A 62 -9.08 -1.92 8.96
N PRO A 63 -10.00 -2.81 9.36
CA PRO A 63 -11.38 -2.77 8.88
C PRO A 63 -12.14 -1.49 9.24
N ARG A 64 -11.85 -0.90 10.41
CA ARG A 64 -12.49 0.36 10.84
C ARG A 64 -12.20 1.56 9.93
N LYS A 65 -11.16 1.48 9.10
CA LYS A 65 -10.74 2.52 8.15
C LYS A 65 -10.90 2.10 6.69
N SER A 66 -11.32 0.85 6.45
CA SER A 66 -11.33 0.25 5.11
C SER A 66 -9.96 0.35 4.43
N LEU A 67 -8.90 0.00 5.16
CA LEU A 67 -7.51 0.07 4.70
C LEU A 67 -6.80 -1.27 4.90
N THR A 68 -5.82 -1.54 4.03
CA THR A 68 -4.85 -2.62 4.18
C THR A 68 -3.45 -2.09 4.00
N ILE A 69 -2.55 -2.44 4.92
CA ILE A 69 -1.14 -2.06 4.87
C ILE A 69 -0.34 -3.30 4.48
N VAL A 70 0.60 -3.14 3.54
CA VAL A 70 1.50 -4.20 3.13
C VAL A 70 2.94 -3.70 3.16
N PHE A 71 3.85 -4.44 3.77
CA PHE A 71 5.28 -4.18 3.72
C PHE A 71 6.06 -5.48 3.58
N ASN A 72 7.31 -5.40 3.13
CA ASN A 72 8.18 -6.55 3.01
C ASN A 72 8.73 -6.97 4.39
N GLY A 73 8.39 -8.17 4.85
CA GLY A 73 8.82 -8.76 6.12
C GLY A 73 10.32 -9.05 6.20
N ALA A 74 11.01 -9.12 5.06
CA ALA A 74 12.46 -9.27 5.00
C ALA A 74 13.23 -7.95 5.22
N LEU A 75 12.53 -6.81 5.28
CA LEU A 75 13.11 -5.48 5.50
C LEU A 75 12.72 -4.94 6.89
N PRO A 76 13.44 -3.93 7.42
CA PRO A 76 13.04 -3.27 8.66
C PRO A 76 11.58 -2.79 8.56
N ALA A 77 10.74 -3.24 9.49
CA ALA A 77 9.34 -2.85 9.51
C ALA A 77 9.22 -1.33 9.70
N PRO A 78 8.23 -0.68 9.05
CA PRO A 78 7.96 0.72 9.29
C PRO A 78 7.59 0.94 10.77
N THR A 79 8.04 2.07 11.33
CA THR A 79 7.68 2.44 12.69
C THR A 79 6.20 2.76 12.77
N PHE A 80 5.63 2.67 13.96
CA PHE A 80 4.25 3.05 14.20
C PHE A 80 3.95 4.48 13.75
N GLU A 81 4.85 5.43 14.05
CA GLU A 81 4.75 6.82 13.62
C GLU A 81 4.72 6.96 12.08
N GLN A 82 5.53 6.17 11.36
CA GLN A 82 5.52 6.18 9.89
C GLN A 82 4.19 5.67 9.32
N LEU A 83 3.63 4.62 9.93
CA LEU A 83 2.33 4.08 9.54
C LEU A 83 1.21 5.08 9.85
N GLU A 84 1.20 5.70 11.03
CA GLU A 84 0.21 6.71 11.41
C GLU A 84 0.23 7.90 10.45
N ASN A 85 1.41 8.43 10.13
CA ASN A 85 1.55 9.55 9.20
C ASN A 85 1.07 9.18 7.78
N SER A 86 1.36 7.97 7.31
CA SER A 86 0.90 7.48 5.99
C SER A 86 -0.62 7.35 5.94
N ILE A 87 -1.22 6.77 6.99
CA ILE A 87 -2.68 6.65 7.12
C ILE A 87 -3.31 8.05 7.17
N ALA A 88 -2.75 8.97 7.97
CA ALA A 88 -3.27 10.32 8.11
C ALA A 88 -3.25 11.09 6.78
N ALA A 89 -2.17 10.97 6.01
CA ALA A 89 -2.08 11.57 4.67
C ALA A 89 -3.17 11.00 3.75
N ILE A 90 -3.36 9.69 3.73
CA ILE A 90 -4.38 9.05 2.87
C ILE A 90 -5.80 9.44 3.28
N GLU A 91 -6.12 9.46 4.56
CA GLU A 91 -7.43 9.89 5.06
C GLU A 91 -7.68 11.37 4.74
N TYR A 92 -6.64 12.21 4.79
CA TYR A 92 -6.73 13.61 4.38
C TYR A 92 -7.07 13.75 2.89
N HIS A 93 -6.41 12.99 2.01
CA HIS A 93 -6.73 12.97 0.58
C HIS A 93 -8.14 12.43 0.31
N ARG A 94 -8.54 11.37 1.02
CA ARG A 94 -9.90 10.79 0.98
C ARG A 94 -10.95 11.83 1.38
N PHE A 95 -10.73 12.56 2.47
CA PHE A 95 -11.63 13.61 2.93
C PHE A 95 -11.81 14.75 1.91
N LEU A 96 -10.74 15.09 1.18
CA LEU A 96 -10.78 16.13 0.16
C LEU A 96 -11.33 15.68 -1.21
N GLU A 97 -11.74 14.42 -1.35
CA GLU A 97 -12.14 13.80 -2.63
C GLU A 97 -11.08 13.98 -3.73
N ARG A 98 -9.81 14.14 -3.33
CA ARG A 98 -8.70 14.28 -4.28
C ARG A 98 -8.24 12.91 -4.70
N GLU A 99 -8.24 12.65 -6.00
CA GLU A 99 -7.51 11.50 -6.53
C GLU A 99 -6.03 11.64 -6.16
N ILE A 100 -5.53 10.58 -5.52
CA ILE A 100 -4.10 10.42 -5.30
C ILE A 100 -3.53 10.00 -6.66
N GLY A 101 -2.86 10.91 -7.36
CA GLY A 101 -2.35 10.64 -8.71
C GLY A 101 -1.23 9.59 -8.74
N PRO A 102 -0.89 9.05 -9.93
CA PRO A 102 0.27 8.18 -10.09
C PRO A 102 1.55 8.94 -9.72
N ARG A 103 2.59 8.21 -9.26
CA ARG A 103 3.87 8.79 -8.83
C ARG A 103 4.39 9.75 -9.90
N ARG A 104 4.62 11.02 -9.55
CA ARG A 104 5.41 11.91 -10.42
C ARG A 104 6.86 11.45 -10.34
N LEU A 105 7.35 10.77 -11.37
CA LEU A 105 8.76 10.52 -11.57
C LEU A 105 9.42 11.88 -11.88
N ASN A 106 10.18 12.40 -10.91
CA ASN A 106 11.18 13.45 -11.16
C ASN A 106 12.52 12.78 -11.43
#